data_AF-A0A3D5E353-F1
#
_entry.id   AF-A0A3D5E353-F1
#
_cell.length_a   1.000
_cell.length_b   1.000
_cell.length_c   1.000
_cell.angle_alpha   90.00
_cell.angle_beta   90.00
_cell.angle_gamma   90.00
#
_symmetry.space_group_name_H-M   'P 1'
#
loop_
_entity.id
_entity.type
_entity.pdbx_description
1 polymer ?
#
loop_
_entity_poly.entity_id
_entity_poly.type
_entity_poly.pdbx_seq_one_letter_code
_entity_poly.pdbx_strand_id
1 'polypeptide(L)'
;MLILTLLFLISDRNNQDVDVPLEWPKVTVQLPLFNELSVVARLIESVVKLDYPRQCITIQILDDSNDSTTDVVRDLVSLYQQQGISIECYHRSHRLG
;
A
#
# COMPACT_ATOMS: atom_id res chain seq x y z
N MET A 1 -5.88 -22.57 16.12
CA MET A 1 -6.45 -21.25 16.44
C MET A 1 -5.85 -20.63 17.70
N LEU A 2 -5.71 -21.36 18.82
CA LEU A 2 -5.06 -20.84 20.04
C LEU A 2 -3.58 -20.44 19.88
N ILE A 3 -2.80 -21.18 19.07
CA ILE A 3 -1.38 -20.85 18.83
C ILE A 3 -1.23 -19.54 18.07
N LEU A 4 -2.07 -19.25 17.08
CA LEU A 4 -2.04 -17.95 16.39
C LEU A 4 -2.45 -16.81 17.32
N THR A 5 -3.46 -17.01 18.15
CA THR A 5 -3.86 -16.02 19.17
C THR A 5 -2.75 -15.78 20.18
N LEU A 6 -2.05 -16.84 20.59
CA LEU A 6 -0.91 -16.75 21.51
C LEU A 6 0.29 -16.05 20.85
N LEU A 7 0.58 -16.35 19.59
CA LEU A 7 1.63 -15.66 18.82
C LEU A 7 1.27 -14.19 18.59
N PHE A 8 0.00 -13.85 18.37
CA PHE A 8 -0.50 -12.47 18.28
C PHE A 8 -0.30 -11.73 19.62
N LEU A 9 -0.65 -12.36 20.75
CA LEU A 9 -0.44 -11.82 22.10
C LEU A 9 1.06 -11.71 22.50
N ILE A 10 1.92 -12.56 21.95
CA ILE A 10 3.38 -12.49 22.18
C ILE A 10 4.05 -11.49 21.23
N SER A 11 3.52 -11.31 20.01
CA SER A 11 4.00 -10.30 19.05
C SER A 11 3.76 -8.87 19.56
N ASP A 12 2.75 -8.66 20.41
CA ASP A 12 2.45 -7.39 21.05
C ASP A 12 3.49 -6.99 22.13
N ARG A 13 4.38 -7.93 22.52
CA ARG A 13 5.46 -7.70 23.49
C ARG A 13 6.81 -7.32 22.87
N ASN A 14 6.85 -7.02 21.57
CA ASN A 14 7.99 -6.31 20.98
C ASN A 14 7.71 -4.83 20.74
N ASN A 15 6.85 -4.24 21.58
CA ASN A 15 6.84 -2.80 21.83
C ASN A 15 8.11 -2.48 22.65
N GLN A 16 9.29 -2.58 22.01
CA GLN A 16 10.37 -1.69 22.41
C GLN A 16 9.79 -0.29 22.32
N ASP A 17 10.03 0.58 23.30
CA ASP A 17 9.76 2.01 23.14
C ASP A 17 10.58 2.48 21.92
N VAL A 18 9.98 2.36 20.73
CA VAL A 18 10.56 2.84 19.49
C VAL A 18 10.47 4.33 19.65
N ASP A 19 11.62 4.95 19.94
CA ASP A 19 11.72 6.39 20.09
C ASP A 19 11.06 7.02 18.87
N VAL A 20 9.89 7.63 19.07
CA VAL A 20 9.10 8.17 17.97
C VAL A 20 9.96 9.27 17.37
N PRO A 21 10.35 9.15 16.09
CA PRO A 21 11.29 10.10 15.53
C PRO A 21 10.65 11.50 15.59
N LEU A 22 11.45 12.48 16.03
CA LEU A 22 11.06 13.90 16.04
C LEU A 22 10.53 14.35 14.67
N GLU A 23 11.04 13.74 13.59
CA GLU A 23 10.58 13.94 12.22
C GLU A 23 10.47 12.59 11.48
N TRP A 24 9.33 12.37 10.82
CA TRP A 24 9.11 11.16 10.02
C TRP A 24 9.81 11.27 8.66
N PRO A 25 10.57 10.24 8.22
CA PRO A 25 11.23 10.28 6.92
C PRO A 25 10.21 10.34 5.78
N LYS A 26 10.57 10.93 4.64
CA LYS A 26 9.75 10.79 3.44
C LYS A 26 9.96 9.40 2.85
N VAL A 27 8.88 8.65 2.70
CA VAL A 27 8.91 7.27 2.20
C VAL A 27 7.98 7.12 1.00
N THR A 28 8.33 6.18 0.13
CA THR A 28 7.46 5.73 -0.96
C THR A 28 7.13 4.27 -0.74
N VAL A 29 5.83 3.94 -0.67
CA VAL A 29 5.35 2.56 -0.66
C VAL A 29 5.10 2.14 -2.10
N GLN A 30 5.85 1.15 -2.58
CA GLN A 30 5.68 0.60 -3.92
C GLN A 30 4.80 -0.67 -3.88
N LEU A 31 3.75 -0.69 -4.70
CA LEU A 31 2.81 -1.79 -4.84
C LEU A 31 2.93 -2.39 -6.25
N PRO A 32 3.75 -3.43 -6.45
CA PRO A 32 3.77 -4.18 -7.70
C PRO A 32 2.51 -5.04 -7.83
N LEU A 33 1.83 -4.94 -8.97
CA LEU A 33 0.58 -5.65 -9.27
C LEU A 33 0.66 -6.40 -10.60
N PHE A 34 0.03 -7.57 -10.67
CA PHE A 34 -0.11 -8.35 -11.90
C PHE A 34 -1.35 -9.26 -11.85
N ASN A 35 -2.42 -8.88 -12.55
CA ASN A 35 -3.67 -9.66 -12.73
C ASN A 35 -4.33 -10.11 -11.41
N GLU A 36 -4.41 -9.20 -10.43
CA GLU A 36 -4.90 -9.46 -9.07
C GLU A 36 -6.23 -8.73 -8.74
N LEU A 37 -7.17 -8.72 -9.68
CA LEU A 37 -8.44 -7.99 -9.60
C LEU A 37 -9.22 -8.18 -8.28
N SER A 38 -9.24 -9.40 -7.73
CA SER A 38 -10.02 -9.73 -6.53
C SER A 38 -9.48 -9.12 -5.24
N VAL A 39 -8.19 -8.76 -5.20
CA VAL A 39 -7.52 -8.27 -3.98
C VAL A 39 -7.06 -6.83 -4.09
N VAL A 40 -6.94 -6.30 -5.32
CA VAL A 40 -6.34 -4.99 -5.58
C VAL A 40 -7.00 -3.85 -4.81
N ALA A 41 -8.34 -3.84 -4.72
CA ALA A 41 -9.08 -2.79 -4.03
C ALA A 41 -8.75 -2.77 -2.53
N ARG A 42 -8.80 -3.94 -1.88
CA ARG A 42 -8.47 -4.07 -0.45
C ARG A 42 -7.00 -3.78 -0.18
N LEU A 43 -6.11 -4.17 -1.09
CA LEU A 43 -4.68 -3.89 -0.97
C LEU A 43 -4.40 -2.38 -0.98
N ILE A 44 -4.92 -1.66 -1.98
CA ILE A 44 -4.76 -0.21 -2.09
C ILE A 44 -5.39 0.48 -0.88
N GLU A 45 -6.60 0.08 -0.48
CA GLU A 45 -7.28 0.65 0.69
C GLU A 45 -6.46 0.49 1.98
N SER A 46 -5.87 -0.69 2.23
CA SER A 46 -5.01 -0.93 3.39
C SER A 46 -3.78 -0.03 3.38
N VAL A 47 -3.17 0.21 2.23
CA VAL A 47 -1.97 1.05 2.09
C VAL A 47 -2.32 2.52 2.27
N VAL A 48 -3.47 2.97 1.75
CA VAL A 48 -4.00 4.31 2.01
C VAL A 48 -4.32 4.50 3.49
N LYS A 49 -4.67 3.46 4.24
CA LYS A 49 -4.96 3.53 5.69
C LYS A 49 -3.73 3.38 6.58
N LEU A 50 -2.52 3.29 6.03
CA LEU A 50 -1.30 3.27 6.85
C LEU A 50 -1.25 4.47 7.79
N ASP A 51 -0.92 4.19 9.05
CA ASP A 51 -0.71 5.21 10.08
C ASP A 51 0.66 5.86 9.86
N TYR A 52 0.69 6.82 8.94
CA TYR A 52 1.87 7.58 8.57
C TYR A 52 1.48 9.01 8.20
N PRO A 53 2.30 10.03 8.53
CA PRO A 53 2.00 11.40 8.14
C PRO A 53 1.79 11.53 6.63
N ARG A 54 0.66 12.09 6.22
CA ARG A 54 0.22 12.16 4.81
C ARG A 54 1.22 12.89 3.91
N GLN A 55 1.88 13.91 4.44
CA GLN A 55 2.93 14.67 3.75
C GLN A 55 4.26 13.92 3.60
N CYS A 56 4.44 12.81 4.33
CA CYS A 56 5.67 12.02 4.33
C CYS A 56 5.52 10.68 3.60
N ILE A 57 4.32 10.30 3.14
CA ILE A 57 4.10 9.05 2.39
C ILE A 57 3.65 9.35 0.96
N THR A 58 4.24 8.62 0.01
CA THR A 58 3.76 8.53 -1.37
C THR A 58 3.49 7.08 -1.71
N ILE A 59 2.40 6.79 -2.39
CA ILE A 59 2.02 5.44 -2.82
C ILE A 59 2.28 5.35 -4.32
N GLN A 60 3.09 4.39 -4.73
CA GLN A 60 3.38 4.14 -6.14
C GLN A 60 2.92 2.74 -6.51
N ILE A 61 1.96 2.65 -7.43
CA ILE A 61 1.50 1.39 -7.99
C ILE A 61 2.28 1.11 -9.26
N LEU A 62 2.88 -0.07 -9.35
CA LEU A 62 3.54 -0.58 -10.55
C LEU A 62 2.64 -1.68 -11.12
N ASP A 63 1.84 -1.33 -12.11
CA ASP A 63 0.85 -2.23 -12.69
C ASP A 63 1.36 -2.86 -13.99
N ASP A 64 1.68 -4.15 -13.94
CA ASP A 64 2.07 -4.95 -15.10
C ASP A 64 0.88 -5.76 -15.66
N SER A 65 -0.34 -5.53 -15.17
CA SER A 65 -1.52 -6.33 -15.53
C SER A 65 -1.91 -6.15 -17.00
N ASN A 66 -2.57 -7.16 -17.57
CA ASN A 66 -3.10 -7.13 -18.93
C ASN A 66 -4.60 -7.48 -18.99
N ASP A 67 -5.24 -7.52 -17.83
CA ASP A 67 -6.67 -7.74 -17.65
C ASP A 67 -7.35 -6.47 -17.12
N SER A 68 -8.59 -6.60 -16.64
CA SER A 68 -9.37 -5.48 -16.09
C SER A 68 -8.84 -4.93 -14.76
N THR A 69 -7.77 -5.49 -14.19
CA THR A 69 -7.14 -4.97 -12.96
C THR A 69 -6.68 -3.54 -13.16
N THR A 70 -6.13 -3.21 -14.34
CA THR A 70 -5.62 -1.87 -14.65
C THR A 70 -6.69 -0.80 -14.54
N ASP A 71 -7.92 -1.08 -14.98
CA ASP A 71 -9.02 -0.11 -14.94
C ASP A 71 -9.45 0.16 -13.50
N VAL A 72 -9.59 -0.90 -12.69
CA VAL A 72 -9.90 -0.77 -11.25
C VAL A 72 -8.81 0.01 -10.51
N VAL A 73 -7.54 -0.23 -10.83
CA VAL A 73 -6.42 0.52 -10.25
C VAL A 73 -6.53 2.01 -10.58
N ARG A 74 -6.79 2.36 -11.85
CA ARG A 74 -6.91 3.76 -12.29
C ARG A 74 -8.04 4.49 -11.58
N ASP A 75 -9.19 3.84 -11.43
CA ASP A 75 -10.35 4.42 -10.75
C ASP A 75 -10.05 4.70 -9.27
N LEU A 76 -9.42 3.75 -8.59
CA LEU A 76 -9.03 3.91 -7.19
C LEU A 76 -7.96 5.00 -7.00
N VAL A 77 -6.97 5.06 -7.89
CA VAL A 77 -5.95 6.12 -7.87
C VAL A 77 -6.60 7.48 -8.01
N SER A 78 -7.50 7.66 -8.98
CA SER A 78 -8.21 8.92 -9.18
C SER A 78 -9.05 9.31 -7.95
N LEU A 79 -9.79 8.36 -7.38
CA LEU A 79 -10.57 8.56 -6.16
C LEU A 79 -9.72 9.08 -5.00
N TYR A 80 -8.58 8.44 -4.73
CA TYR A 80 -7.74 8.82 -3.60
C TYR A 80 -6.93 10.10 -3.86
N GLN A 81 -6.57 10.39 -5.12
CA GLN A 81 -5.99 11.69 -5.49
C GLN A 81 -6.98 12.83 -5.21
N GLN A 82 -8.27 12.66 -5.50
CA GLN A 82 -9.32 13.65 -5.16
C GLN A 82 -9.46 13.87 -3.65
N GLN A 83 -9.10 12.88 -2.84
CA GLN A 83 -9.05 12.97 -1.38
C GLN A 83 -7.74 13.56 -0.85
N GLY A 84 -6.83 13.98 -1.74
CA GLY A 84 -5.55 14.59 -1.37
C GLY A 84 -4.46 13.58 -0.99
N ILE A 85 -4.64 12.29 -1.29
CA ILE A 85 -3.61 11.27 -1.07
C ILE A 85 -2.58 11.33 -2.19
N SER A 86 -1.29 11.32 -1.82
CA SER A 86 -0.18 11.18 -2.78
C SER A 86 -0.12 9.73 -3.28
N ILE A 87 -0.77 9.46 -4.41
CA ILE A 87 -0.82 8.15 -5.04
C ILE A 87 -0.70 8.25 -6.56
N GLU A 88 0.11 7.40 -7.16
CA GLU A 88 0.36 7.36 -8.61
C GLU A 88 0.39 5.91 -9.11
N CYS A 89 -0.05 5.69 -10.35
CA CYS A 89 0.04 4.39 -11.02
C CYS A 89 0.88 4.48 -12.29
N TYR A 90 1.86 3.59 -12.38
CA TYR A 90 2.73 3.39 -13.52
C TYR A 90 2.39 2.06 -14.15
N HIS A 91 1.65 2.10 -15.26
CA HIS A 91 1.26 0.91 -15.99
C HIS A 91 2.31 0.56 -17.04
N ARG A 92 2.74 -0.71 -17.10
CA ARG A 92 3.72 -1.22 -18.06
C ARG A 92 3.13 -2.36 -18.86
N SER A 93 3.00 -2.14 -20.18
CA SER A 93 2.47 -3.14 -21.11
C SER A 93 3.50 -4.15 -21.63
N HIS A 94 4.79 -3.99 -21.30
CA HIS A 94 5.85 -4.90 -21.72
C HIS A 94 7.02 -4.94 -20.73
N ARG A 95 7.44 -6.15 -20.31
CA ARG A 95 8.70 -6.38 -19.58
C ARG A 95 9.85 -6.49 -20.58
N LEU A 96 10.51 -5.38 -20.85
CA LEU A 96 11.87 -5.43 -21.38
C LEU A 96 12.77 -5.62 -20.15
N GLY A 97 13.30 -6.84 -20.00
CA GLY A 97 14.17 -7.23 -18.89
C GLY A 97 15.49 -6.49 -18.87
#